data_AF-A0A0F8Y7X6-F1
#
_entry.id   AF-A0A0F8Y7X6-F1
#
_cell.length_a   1.000
_cell.length_b   1.000
_cell.length_c   1.000
_cell.angle_alpha   90.00
_cell.angle_beta   90.00
_cell.angle_gamma   90.00
#
_symmetry.space_group_name_H-M   'P 1'
#
loop_
_entity.id
_entity.type
_entity.pdbx_description
1 polymer ?
#
loop_
_entity_poly.entity_id
_entity_poly.type
_entity_poly.pdbx_seq_one_letter_code
_entity_poly.pdbx_strand_id
1 'polypeptide(L)'
;QQGGAAVVMGALSPRTRNAQVEMYQNGDVDFLVATDAIGMGLNLDIDHVAFSGLSKFDGRRMRYLAPNELAQIAGRAGRYMTDGTFGVTGEAPPLDDEVVEAITAHRFTPIKTLQWRNSRLDFRNPQALIASLEATTDDDRLSRTRESDDLAALKALSDVPEIFARCRDAPSVRLLWDVCRIPDFRGISAGEHAGMLERIFGFLQEYGRVPDDWLARQIKRIDRTDGDIDALSKRLAYIRTWTYVAQRKGWVDDESHWRGATRAVEDRLSDALHGALTQRFVDRRTSVLLRRLKQKESLVAEVNDKGEVTVEGQFVGRLEGFRFRQDASASPDEAKTLRQAAVQSLAPQFHLRSDRFYNSPDTEMDLTEQGGLMWGDQAIGKLVAGSDPLKPVAHA
;
A
#
# COMPACT_ATOMS: atom_id res chain seq x y z
N GLN A 1 -6.83 -0.97 -22.01
CA GLN A 1 -5.50 -1.09 -21.35
C GLN A 1 -5.70 -1.60 -19.93
N GLN A 2 -5.12 -2.74 -19.58
CA GLN A 2 -5.24 -3.43 -18.28
C GLN A 2 -4.30 -2.83 -17.22
N GLY A 3 -4.38 -1.53 -16.98
CA GLY A 3 -3.50 -0.87 -16.00
C GLY A 3 -3.87 -1.21 -14.55
N GLY A 4 -3.26 -2.26 -14.00
CA GLY A 4 -3.30 -2.63 -12.59
C GLY A 4 -1.93 -2.47 -11.93
N ALA A 5 -1.90 -2.38 -10.59
CA ALA A 5 -0.65 -2.35 -9.83
C ALA A 5 -0.71 -3.27 -8.61
N ALA A 6 0.32 -4.08 -8.41
CA ALA A 6 0.55 -4.82 -7.18
C ALA A 6 1.23 -3.92 -6.14
N VAL A 7 0.95 -4.15 -4.86
CA VAL A 7 1.50 -3.36 -3.75
C VAL A 7 2.28 -4.25 -2.80
N VAL A 8 3.58 -4.01 -2.67
CA VAL A 8 4.47 -4.78 -1.77
C VAL A 8 5.10 -3.88 -0.72
N MET A 9 4.69 -4.07 0.54
CA MET A 9 5.24 -3.34 1.67
C MET A 9 5.76 -4.29 2.73
N GLY A 10 6.78 -3.89 3.48
CA GLY A 10 7.33 -4.69 4.60
C GLY A 10 6.30 -5.02 5.69
N ALA A 11 5.21 -4.24 5.79
CA ALA A 11 4.12 -4.51 6.71
C ALA A 11 3.27 -5.73 6.32
N LEU A 12 3.22 -6.14 5.06
CA LEU A 12 2.37 -7.26 4.61
C LEU A 12 2.93 -8.62 5.05
N SER A 13 2.02 -9.59 5.30
CA SER A 13 2.42 -10.96 5.62
C SER A 13 3.26 -11.58 4.48
N PRO A 14 4.12 -12.57 4.76
CA PRO A 14 4.86 -13.27 3.71
C PRO A 14 3.95 -13.85 2.62
N ARG A 15 2.79 -14.41 3.02
CA ARG A 15 1.79 -14.97 2.11
C ARG A 15 1.24 -13.91 1.16
N THR A 16 0.78 -12.77 1.71
CA THR A 16 0.24 -11.66 0.91
C THR A 16 1.33 -11.07 0.00
N ARG A 17 2.57 -10.89 0.49
CA ARG A 17 3.69 -10.42 -0.35
C ARG A 17 3.96 -11.35 -1.53
N ASN A 18 4.03 -12.66 -1.31
CA ASN A 18 4.27 -13.63 -2.38
C ASN A 18 3.14 -13.63 -3.42
N ALA A 19 1.88 -13.56 -2.98
CA ALA A 19 0.74 -13.49 -3.89
C ALA A 19 0.76 -12.22 -4.77
N GLN A 20 1.20 -11.09 -4.22
CA GLN A 20 1.36 -9.84 -4.99
C GLN A 20 2.48 -9.93 -6.03
N VAL A 21 3.59 -10.58 -5.66
CA VAL A 21 4.68 -10.84 -6.60
C VAL A 21 4.24 -11.78 -7.71
N GLU A 22 3.51 -12.84 -7.39
CA GLU A 22 2.97 -13.80 -8.35
C GLU A 22 2.01 -13.12 -9.33
N MET A 23 1.10 -12.28 -8.85
CA MET A 23 0.19 -11.49 -9.68
C MET A 23 0.96 -10.61 -10.70
N TYR A 24 2.02 -9.94 -10.25
CA TYR A 24 2.88 -9.15 -11.14
C TYR A 24 3.63 -10.04 -12.16
N GLN A 25 4.19 -11.16 -11.72
CA GLN A 25 4.94 -12.06 -12.60
C GLN A 25 4.07 -12.79 -13.63
N ASN A 26 2.81 -13.08 -13.29
CA ASN A 26 1.84 -13.67 -14.20
C ASN A 26 1.32 -12.68 -15.25
N GLY A 27 1.65 -11.39 -15.13
CA GLY A 27 1.17 -10.34 -16.01
C GLY A 27 -0.28 -9.93 -15.73
N ASP A 28 -0.84 -10.28 -14.56
CA ASP A 28 -2.18 -9.83 -14.15
C ASP A 28 -2.19 -8.31 -13.89
N VAL A 29 -1.03 -7.74 -13.58
CA VAL A 29 -0.79 -6.30 -13.38
C VAL A 29 0.52 -5.85 -14.01
N ASP A 30 0.52 -4.65 -14.59
CA ASP A 30 1.67 -4.09 -15.31
C ASP A 30 2.73 -3.48 -14.37
N PHE A 31 2.32 -3.03 -13.18
CA PHE A 31 3.18 -2.25 -12.29
C PHE A 31 3.27 -2.86 -10.88
N LEU A 32 4.41 -2.62 -10.23
CA LEU A 32 4.65 -2.98 -8.82
C LEU A 32 5.02 -1.73 -8.04
N VAL A 33 4.24 -1.38 -7.04
CA VAL A 33 4.52 -0.28 -6.11
C VAL A 33 5.02 -0.87 -4.81
N ALA A 34 6.24 -0.50 -4.38
CA ALA A 34 6.84 -1.13 -3.23
C ALA A 34 7.73 -0.24 -2.37
N THR A 35 7.95 -0.65 -1.11
CA THR A 35 8.97 -0.05 -0.24
C THR A 35 10.34 -0.67 -0.49
N ASP A 36 11.38 -0.10 0.11
CA ASP A 36 12.76 -0.62 0.10
C ASP A 36 12.90 -2.09 0.54
N ALA A 37 11.86 -2.65 1.18
CA ALA A 37 11.72 -4.07 1.47
C ALA A 37 11.89 -5.00 0.26
N ILE A 38 11.69 -4.52 -0.98
CA ILE A 38 11.96 -5.33 -2.18
C ILE A 38 13.44 -5.59 -2.42
N GLY A 39 14.33 -4.78 -1.83
CA GLY A 39 15.79 -4.94 -1.97
C GLY A 39 16.30 -6.29 -1.47
N MET A 40 15.52 -7.01 -0.66
CA MET A 40 15.87 -8.35 -0.17
C MET A 40 14.65 -9.27 -0.10
N GLY A 41 14.89 -10.59 -0.22
CA GLY A 41 13.91 -11.60 0.21
C GLY A 41 12.71 -11.84 -0.70
N LEU A 42 12.70 -11.27 -1.91
CA LEU A 42 11.76 -11.60 -2.98
C LEU A 42 12.54 -11.86 -4.27
N ASN A 43 12.11 -12.88 -5.02
CA ASN A 43 12.57 -13.12 -6.39
C ASN A 43 11.64 -12.37 -7.33
N LEU A 44 12.14 -11.32 -7.97
CA LEU A 44 11.37 -10.41 -8.81
C LEU A 44 11.96 -10.43 -10.23
N ASP A 45 11.11 -10.32 -11.24
CA ASP A 45 11.55 -10.06 -12.62
C ASP A 45 11.12 -8.65 -12.94
N ILE A 46 12.04 -7.69 -12.91
CA ILE A 46 11.74 -6.27 -13.07
C ILE A 46 12.65 -5.72 -14.16
N ASP A 47 12.09 -5.05 -15.15
CA ASP A 47 12.88 -4.41 -16.22
C ASP A 47 13.34 -3.00 -15.82
N HIS A 48 12.50 -2.30 -15.05
CA HIS A 48 12.74 -0.91 -14.66
C HIS A 48 12.38 -0.63 -13.19
N VAL A 49 13.26 0.06 -12.49
CA VAL A 49 13.03 0.56 -11.13
C VAL A 49 12.97 2.10 -11.12
N ALA A 50 11.84 2.67 -10.71
CA ALA A 50 11.67 4.11 -10.55
C ALA A 50 11.56 4.50 -9.07
N PHE A 51 12.48 5.33 -8.58
CA PHE A 51 12.43 5.87 -7.22
C PHE A 51 11.44 7.03 -7.12
N SER A 52 10.45 6.90 -6.22
CA SER A 52 9.51 7.98 -5.90
C SER A 52 10.02 8.97 -4.86
N GLY A 53 11.12 8.64 -4.18
CA GLY A 53 11.79 9.51 -3.21
C GLY A 53 13.17 8.96 -2.86
N LEU A 54 14.10 9.87 -2.58
CA LEU A 54 15.50 9.53 -2.28
C LEU A 54 15.85 9.67 -0.79
N SER A 55 14.85 9.92 0.06
CA SER A 55 15.01 10.13 1.49
C SER A 55 14.12 9.19 2.29
N LYS A 56 14.64 8.67 3.41
CA LYS A 56 13.90 7.83 4.35
C LYS A 56 14.08 8.29 5.79
N PHE A 57 13.13 7.92 6.64
CA PHE A 57 13.28 7.99 8.09
C PHE A 57 14.11 6.80 8.56
N ASP A 58 15.21 7.05 9.26
CA ASP A 58 16.11 6.00 9.77
C ASP A 58 15.81 5.57 11.22
N GLY A 59 14.65 5.96 11.74
CA GLY A 59 14.26 5.79 13.14
C GLY A 59 14.52 7.03 14.00
N ARG A 60 15.29 8.01 13.53
CA ARG A 60 15.54 9.28 14.26
C ARG A 60 15.34 10.53 13.42
N ARG A 61 15.78 10.50 12.16
CA ARG A 61 15.66 11.65 11.27
C ARG A 61 15.39 11.23 9.83
N MET A 62 14.87 12.17 9.06
CA MET A 62 14.86 12.06 7.62
C MET A 62 16.30 12.23 7.10
N ARG A 63 16.76 11.29 6.28
CA ARG A 63 18.06 11.34 5.60
C ARG A 63 17.96 10.81 4.18
N TYR A 64 18.91 11.19 3.33
CA TYR A 64 19.06 10.57 2.01
C TYR A 64 19.49 9.10 2.11
N LEU A 65 19.05 8.31 1.15
CA LEU A 65 19.50 6.94 0.92
C LEU A 65 20.97 6.96 0.51
N ALA A 66 21.76 6.03 1.06
CA ALA A 66 23.14 5.86 0.67
C ALA A 66 23.23 5.16 -0.70
N PRO A 67 24.31 5.36 -1.50
CA PRO A 67 24.45 4.73 -2.80
C PRO A 67 24.32 3.20 -2.79
N ASN A 68 24.77 2.54 -1.73
CA ASN A 68 24.62 1.10 -1.55
C ASN A 68 23.16 0.67 -1.27
N GLU A 69 22.37 1.50 -0.57
CA GLU A 69 20.93 1.25 -0.37
C GLU A 69 20.17 1.41 -1.69
N LEU A 70 20.50 2.45 -2.47
CA LEU A 70 19.94 2.67 -3.81
C LEU A 70 20.34 1.53 -4.75
N ALA A 71 21.61 1.12 -4.77
CA ALA A 71 22.09 0.01 -5.59
C ALA A 71 21.37 -1.30 -5.28
N GLN A 72 21.07 -1.57 -4.01
CA GLN A 72 20.34 -2.77 -3.61
C GLN A 72 18.91 -2.82 -4.16
N ILE A 73 18.27 -1.66 -4.33
CA ILE A 73 16.92 -1.55 -4.90
C ILE A 73 17.00 -1.48 -6.43
N ALA A 74 17.87 -0.65 -6.99
CA ALA A 74 18.06 -0.50 -8.44
C ALA A 74 18.54 -1.80 -9.09
N GLY A 75 19.41 -2.55 -8.43
CA GLY A 75 19.88 -3.87 -8.88
C GLY A 75 18.82 -4.98 -8.83
N ARG A 76 17.57 -4.65 -8.46
CA ARG A 76 16.43 -5.53 -8.73
C ARG A 76 15.94 -5.43 -10.17
N ALA A 77 16.31 -4.38 -10.89
CA ALA A 77 16.08 -4.28 -12.32
C ALA A 77 17.10 -5.14 -13.09
N GLY A 78 16.61 -5.85 -14.10
CA GLY A 78 17.40 -6.75 -14.92
C GLY A 78 17.58 -8.13 -14.31
N ARG A 79 18.12 -9.04 -15.13
CA ARG A 79 18.48 -10.41 -14.76
C ARG A 79 19.74 -10.81 -15.49
N TYR A 80 20.37 -11.91 -15.09
CA TYR A 80 21.66 -12.41 -15.57
C TYR A 80 22.07 -12.03 -17.02
N MET A 81 21.20 -12.19 -18.02
CA MET A 81 21.48 -11.85 -19.43
C MET A 81 20.71 -10.64 -19.99
N THR A 82 19.89 -9.98 -19.17
CA THR A 82 19.02 -8.85 -19.58
C THR A 82 19.33 -7.65 -18.71
N ASP A 83 19.86 -6.60 -19.33
CA ASP A 83 20.13 -5.33 -18.64
C ASP A 83 18.82 -4.71 -18.14
N GLY A 84 18.84 -4.24 -16.89
CA GLY A 84 17.77 -3.46 -16.30
C GLY A 84 18.04 -1.96 -16.39
N THR A 85 17.01 -1.16 -16.19
CA THR A 85 17.13 0.30 -16.10
C THR A 85 16.63 0.80 -14.76
N PHE A 86 17.11 1.96 -14.32
CA PHE A 86 16.59 2.62 -13.13
C PHE A 86 16.53 4.13 -13.33
N GLY A 87 15.67 4.78 -12.57
CA GLY A 87 15.48 6.22 -12.64
C GLY A 87 14.63 6.74 -11.50
N VAL A 88 14.09 7.93 -11.67
CA VAL A 88 13.21 8.58 -10.70
C VAL A 88 11.84 8.83 -11.32
N THR A 89 10.80 8.91 -10.51
CA THR A 89 9.49 9.36 -10.98
C THR A 89 9.49 10.88 -11.19
N GLY A 90 8.54 11.42 -11.95
CA GLY A 90 8.51 12.85 -12.30
C GLY A 90 8.38 13.84 -11.14
N GLU A 91 8.02 13.37 -9.94
CA GLU A 91 7.94 14.22 -8.73
C GLU A 91 9.23 14.18 -7.88
N ALA A 92 10.11 13.20 -8.12
CA ALA A 92 11.35 13.03 -7.36
C ALA A 92 12.49 13.83 -8.00
N PRO A 93 13.43 14.38 -7.19
CA PRO A 93 14.61 15.03 -7.72
C PRO A 93 15.47 14.04 -8.51
N PRO A 94 16.20 14.49 -9.54
CA PRO A 94 17.11 13.62 -10.29
C PRO A 94 18.18 13.03 -9.36
N LEU A 95 18.64 11.83 -9.73
CA LEU A 95 19.81 11.23 -9.10
C LEU A 95 21.05 12.03 -9.48
N ASP A 96 21.97 12.19 -8.53
CA ASP A 96 23.27 12.79 -8.79
C ASP A 96 24.12 11.88 -9.68
N ASP A 97 24.88 12.44 -10.62
CA ASP A 97 25.66 11.69 -11.61
C ASP A 97 26.68 10.77 -10.92
N GLU A 98 27.28 11.23 -9.82
CA GLU A 98 28.20 10.42 -9.01
C GLU A 98 27.53 9.18 -8.42
N VAL A 99 26.25 9.29 -8.04
CA VAL A 99 25.47 8.17 -7.49
C VAL A 99 25.12 7.18 -8.61
N VAL A 100 24.74 7.69 -9.78
CA VAL A 100 24.47 6.85 -10.96
C VAL A 100 25.72 6.07 -11.38
N GLU A 101 26.88 6.75 -11.44
CA GLU A 101 28.16 6.10 -11.72
C GLU A 101 28.53 5.06 -10.65
N ALA A 102 28.37 5.38 -9.36
CA ALA A 102 28.63 4.44 -8.28
C ALA A 102 27.79 3.15 -8.38
N ILE A 103 26.50 3.29 -8.71
CA ILE A 103 25.57 2.16 -8.87
C ILE A 103 25.96 1.33 -10.09
N THR A 104 26.12 1.95 -11.26
CA THR A 104 26.41 1.26 -12.53
C THR A 104 27.79 0.62 -12.54
N ALA A 105 28.81 1.31 -12.05
CA ALA A 105 30.18 0.80 -11.98
C ALA A 105 30.45 -0.11 -10.76
N HIS A 106 29.45 -0.34 -9.89
CA HIS A 106 29.58 -1.11 -8.65
C HIS A 106 30.72 -0.63 -7.74
N ARG A 107 30.86 0.70 -7.63
CA ARG A 107 31.92 1.36 -6.86
C ARG A 107 31.34 2.03 -5.62
N PHE A 108 31.50 1.38 -4.47
CA PHE A 108 30.97 1.87 -3.20
C PHE A 108 32.08 2.09 -2.18
N THR A 109 31.85 3.03 -1.26
CA THR A 109 32.76 3.28 -0.14
C THR A 109 32.92 2.01 0.72
N PRO A 110 34.15 1.53 0.94
CA PRO A 110 34.39 0.36 1.78
C PRO A 110 33.86 0.57 3.21
N ILE A 111 33.27 -0.47 3.78
CA ILE A 111 32.83 -0.46 5.18
C ILE A 111 34.07 -0.49 6.08
N LYS A 112 34.33 0.62 6.78
CA LYS A 112 35.50 0.77 7.66
C LYS A 112 35.27 0.28 9.08
N THR A 113 34.01 0.27 9.51
CA THR A 113 33.63 -0.01 10.91
C THR A 113 32.36 -0.84 10.95
N LEU A 114 32.32 -1.85 11.81
CA LEU A 114 31.16 -2.71 12.03
C LEU A 114 30.46 -2.34 13.34
N GLN A 115 29.13 -2.44 13.36
CA GLN A 115 28.35 -2.31 14.59
C GLN A 115 28.52 -3.60 15.41
N TRP A 116 28.98 -3.47 16.64
CA TRP A 116 29.27 -4.58 17.53
C TRP A 116 28.48 -4.48 18.83
N ARG A 117 28.07 -5.64 19.34
CA ARG A 117 27.41 -5.81 20.62
C ARG A 117 28.07 -6.97 21.35
N ASN A 118 28.35 -6.79 22.64
CA ASN A 118 28.98 -7.83 23.45
C ASN A 118 28.09 -9.10 23.52
N SER A 119 28.70 -10.26 23.28
CA SER A 119 28.05 -11.57 23.35
C SER A 119 28.25 -12.27 24.70
N ARG A 120 29.23 -11.83 25.50
CA ARG A 120 29.52 -12.39 26.83
C ARG A 120 28.69 -11.67 27.89
N LEU A 121 27.44 -12.11 28.05
CA LEU A 121 26.45 -11.48 28.92
C LEU A 121 26.57 -12.01 30.36
N ASP A 122 26.45 -11.09 31.33
CA ASP A 122 26.48 -11.40 32.76
C ASP A 122 25.07 -11.37 33.35
N PHE A 123 24.60 -12.52 33.84
CA PHE A 123 23.24 -12.66 34.37
C PHE A 123 23.18 -12.61 35.90
N ARG A 124 24.24 -12.17 36.62
CA ARG A 124 24.23 -12.15 38.09
C ARG A 124 23.11 -11.29 38.69
N ASN A 125 22.86 -10.13 38.10
CA ASN A 125 21.79 -9.19 38.45
C ASN A 125 21.53 -8.26 37.24
N PRO A 126 20.43 -7.49 37.23
CA PRO A 126 20.10 -6.63 36.09
C PRO A 126 21.18 -5.59 35.76
N GLN A 127 21.84 -4.99 36.76
CA GLN A 127 22.89 -4.00 36.55
C GLN A 127 24.15 -4.62 35.92
N ALA A 128 24.52 -5.84 36.33
CA ALA A 128 25.63 -6.57 35.72
C ALA A 128 25.34 -6.91 34.25
N LEU A 129 24.09 -7.27 33.94
CA LEU A 129 23.65 -7.51 32.56
C LEU A 129 23.75 -6.24 31.72
N ILE A 130 23.22 -5.11 32.21
CA ILE A 130 23.31 -3.80 31.55
C ILE A 130 24.77 -3.45 31.30
N ALA A 131 25.63 -3.53 32.33
CA ALA A 131 27.05 -3.24 32.20
C ALA A 131 27.74 -4.14 31.17
N SER A 132 27.38 -5.43 31.11
CA SER A 132 27.92 -6.35 30.10
C SER A 132 27.44 -6.02 28.70
N LEU A 133 26.19 -5.57 28.51
CA LEU A 133 25.65 -5.15 27.22
C LEU A 133 26.27 -3.84 26.72
N GLU A 134 26.64 -2.95 27.64
CA GLU A 134 27.25 -1.66 27.37
C GLU A 134 28.78 -1.70 27.28
N ALA A 135 29.38 -2.88 27.50
CA ALA A 135 30.81 -3.09 27.41
C ALA A 135 31.37 -2.55 26.09
N THR A 136 32.56 -1.96 26.15
CA THR A 136 33.29 -1.45 25.00
C THR A 136 34.14 -2.54 24.35
N THR A 137 34.55 -2.29 23.12
CA THR A 137 35.50 -3.13 22.38
C THR A 137 36.80 -2.36 22.20
N ASP A 138 37.92 -3.09 22.24
CA ASP A 138 39.26 -2.54 22.00
C ASP A 138 39.68 -2.67 20.52
N ASP A 139 38.82 -3.21 19.63
CA ASP A 139 39.09 -3.28 18.19
C ASP A 139 38.61 -2.01 17.50
N ASP A 140 39.53 -1.25 16.91
CA ASP A 140 39.25 0.01 16.20
C ASP A 140 38.30 -0.15 14.98
N ARG A 141 38.11 -1.38 14.49
CA ARG A 141 37.16 -1.69 13.40
C ARG A 141 35.75 -1.95 13.92
N LEU A 142 35.56 -2.02 15.23
CA LEU A 142 34.28 -2.27 15.87
C LEU A 142 33.81 -1.01 16.59
N SER A 143 32.63 -0.54 16.23
CA SER A 143 31.94 0.52 16.95
C SER A 143 30.77 -0.07 17.71
N ARG A 144 30.54 0.40 18.93
CA ARG A 144 29.37 0.01 19.70
C ARG A 144 28.09 0.32 18.92
N THR A 145 27.17 -0.64 18.89
CA THR A 145 25.84 -0.40 18.37
C THR A 145 25.17 0.73 19.16
N ARG A 146 24.33 1.52 18.50
CA ARG A 146 23.41 2.43 19.19
C ARG A 146 22.58 1.65 20.23
N GLU A 147 22.13 2.32 21.27
CA GLU A 147 21.22 1.69 22.25
C GLU A 147 20.02 1.09 21.50
N SER A 148 19.88 -0.22 21.62
CA SER A 148 18.80 -1.00 21.03
C SER A 148 17.58 -1.01 21.94
N ASP A 149 16.40 -1.18 21.36
CA ASP A 149 15.13 -1.13 22.08
C ASP A 149 15.07 -2.12 23.24
N ASP A 150 15.71 -3.29 23.09
CA ASP A 150 15.80 -4.30 24.14
C ASP A 150 16.65 -3.85 25.35
N LEU A 151 17.73 -3.10 25.14
CA LEU A 151 18.56 -2.53 26.19
C LEU A 151 17.86 -1.35 26.87
N ALA A 152 17.18 -0.50 26.09
CA ALA A 152 16.37 0.58 26.64
C ALA A 152 15.24 0.03 27.52
N ALA A 153 14.54 -1.02 27.05
CA ALA A 153 13.51 -1.71 27.83
C ALA A 153 14.10 -2.35 29.10
N LEU A 154 15.26 -3.02 29.00
CA LEU A 154 15.92 -3.60 30.17
C LEU A 154 16.26 -2.55 31.22
N LYS A 155 16.80 -1.39 30.83
CA LYS A 155 17.08 -0.29 31.76
C LYS A 155 15.80 0.20 32.43
N ALA A 156 14.78 0.51 31.64
CA ALA A 156 13.49 0.99 32.16
C ALA A 156 12.85 0.00 33.15
N LEU A 157 12.86 -1.30 32.85
CA LEU A 157 12.31 -2.34 33.73
C LEU A 157 13.19 -2.60 34.96
N SER A 158 14.51 -2.44 34.84
CA SER A 158 15.43 -2.62 35.97
C SER A 158 15.28 -1.53 37.03
N ASP A 159 14.79 -0.36 36.63
CA ASP A 159 14.51 0.76 37.55
C ASP A 159 13.18 0.58 38.30
N VAL A 160 12.32 -0.36 37.89
CA VAL A 160 11.07 -0.69 38.59
C VAL A 160 11.39 -1.50 39.86
N PRO A 161 11.08 -0.99 41.07
CA PRO A 161 11.46 -1.65 42.33
C PRO A 161 10.96 -3.10 42.45
N GLU A 162 9.75 -3.38 41.97
CA GLU A 162 9.13 -4.70 42.02
C GLU A 162 9.85 -5.71 41.11
N ILE A 163 10.30 -5.28 39.93
CA ILE A 163 11.07 -6.12 39.00
C ILE A 163 12.46 -6.37 39.56
N PHE A 164 13.12 -5.32 40.05
CA PHE A 164 14.43 -5.43 40.68
C PHE A 164 14.40 -6.41 41.86
N ALA A 165 13.38 -6.31 42.72
CA ALA A 165 13.20 -7.20 43.85
C ALA A 165 12.97 -8.68 43.47
N ARG A 166 12.41 -8.94 42.27
CA ARG A 166 12.18 -10.29 41.72
C ARG A 166 13.40 -10.87 40.99
N CYS A 167 14.34 -10.05 40.55
CA CYS A 167 15.52 -10.50 39.79
C CYS A 167 16.74 -10.79 40.68
N ARG A 168 16.60 -11.72 41.64
CA ARG A 168 17.66 -12.06 42.63
C ARG A 168 18.60 -13.18 42.21
N ASP A 169 18.27 -13.89 41.14
CA ASP A 169 19.04 -15.01 40.62
C ASP A 169 19.22 -14.94 39.10
N ALA A 170 20.19 -15.71 38.60
CA ALA A 170 20.52 -15.71 37.17
C ALA A 170 19.38 -16.19 36.25
N PRO A 171 18.57 -17.21 36.61
CA PRO A 171 17.38 -17.57 35.83
C PRO A 171 16.37 -16.42 35.68
N SER A 172 16.10 -15.67 36.75
CA SER A 172 15.15 -14.56 36.72
C SER A 172 15.65 -13.39 35.88
N VAL A 173 16.95 -13.07 35.96
CA VAL A 173 17.57 -12.05 35.10
C VAL A 173 17.56 -12.49 33.63
N ARG A 174 17.77 -13.78 33.36
CA ARG A 174 17.67 -14.33 32.00
C ARG A 174 16.25 -14.25 31.45
N LEU A 175 15.24 -14.55 32.27
CA LEU A 175 13.84 -14.42 31.89
C LEU A 175 13.48 -12.96 31.60
N LEU A 176 13.90 -12.02 32.46
CA LEU A 176 13.74 -10.58 32.23
C LEU A 176 14.35 -10.19 30.88
N TRP A 177 15.57 -10.66 30.62
CA TRP A 177 16.24 -10.40 29.34
C TRP A 177 15.48 -10.98 28.15
N ASP A 178 14.97 -12.21 28.26
CA ASP A 178 14.18 -12.84 27.21
C ASP A 178 12.90 -12.06 26.90
N VAL A 179 12.27 -11.46 27.90
CA VAL A 179 11.12 -10.56 27.75
C VAL A 179 11.53 -9.22 27.13
N CYS A 180 12.65 -8.63 27.53
CA CYS A 180 13.14 -7.37 26.95
C CYS A 180 13.45 -7.49 25.45
N ARG A 181 13.75 -8.71 24.97
CA ARG A 181 14.01 -8.99 23.54
C ARG A 181 12.75 -9.09 22.68
N ILE A 182 11.54 -8.94 23.24
CA ILE A 182 10.31 -8.88 22.44
C ILE A 182 10.34 -7.58 21.61
N PRO A 183 10.31 -7.67 20.27
CA PRO A 183 10.37 -6.48 19.43
C PRO A 183 9.14 -5.58 19.60
N ASP A 184 9.35 -4.26 19.58
CA ASP A 184 8.25 -3.32 19.44
C ASP A 184 7.83 -3.21 17.96
N PHE A 185 6.96 -4.12 17.54
CA PHE A 185 6.39 -4.06 16.19
C PHE A 185 5.46 -2.85 15.98
N ARG A 186 4.94 -2.26 17.05
CA ARG A 186 3.91 -1.21 17.01
C ARG A 186 4.51 0.18 16.84
N GLY A 187 5.79 0.35 17.15
CA GLY A 187 6.45 1.66 17.18
C GLY A 187 5.79 2.60 18.17
N ILE A 188 5.39 2.08 19.34
CA ILE A 188 4.79 2.86 20.41
C ILE A 188 5.86 3.60 21.21
N SER A 189 5.44 4.44 22.15
CA SER A 189 6.39 5.07 23.05
C SER A 189 7.12 4.01 23.89
N ALA A 190 8.39 4.27 24.22
CA ALA A 190 9.21 3.36 25.01
C ALA A 190 8.56 2.97 26.35
N GLY A 191 7.80 3.90 26.97
CA GLY A 191 7.09 3.64 28.21
C GLY A 191 5.91 2.66 28.05
N GLU A 192 5.12 2.79 26.98
CA GLU A 192 4.02 1.85 26.71
C GLU A 192 4.54 0.44 26.40
N HIS A 193 5.64 0.35 25.63
CA HIS A 193 6.27 -0.94 25.35
C HIS A 193 6.81 -1.56 26.64
N ALA A 194 7.55 -0.81 27.45
CA ALA A 194 8.04 -1.27 28.76
C ALA A 194 6.91 -1.78 29.66
N GLY A 195 5.78 -1.06 29.78
CA GLY A 195 4.64 -1.51 30.59
C GLY A 195 4.01 -2.82 30.10
N MET A 196 4.01 -3.08 28.79
CA MET A 196 3.58 -4.38 28.25
C MET A 196 4.57 -5.49 28.63
N LEU A 197 5.87 -5.22 28.50
CA LEU A 197 6.93 -6.17 28.86
C LEU A 197 6.93 -6.50 30.35
N GLU A 198 6.76 -5.49 31.22
CA GLU A 198 6.59 -5.65 32.67
C GLU A 198 5.47 -6.64 32.97
N ARG A 199 4.31 -6.48 32.32
CA ARG A 199 3.17 -7.36 32.53
C ARG A 199 3.42 -8.79 32.08
N ILE A 200 4.08 -8.99 30.94
CA ILE A 200 4.48 -10.32 30.45
C ILE A 200 5.46 -10.97 31.43
N PHE A 201 6.48 -10.22 31.87
CA PHE A 201 7.45 -10.70 32.86
C PHE A 201 6.76 -11.11 34.16
N GLY A 202 5.82 -10.31 34.66
CA GLY A 202 5.02 -10.62 35.85
C GLY A 202 4.27 -11.95 35.72
N PHE A 203 3.61 -12.19 34.58
CA PHE A 203 2.92 -13.46 34.32
C PHE A 203 3.85 -14.66 34.27
N LEU A 204 4.99 -14.52 33.59
CA LEU A 204 5.96 -15.62 33.47
C LEU A 204 6.61 -15.95 34.82
N GLN A 205 6.82 -14.96 35.68
CA GLN A 205 7.32 -15.16 37.04
C GLN A 205 6.28 -15.79 37.97
N GLU A 206 5.02 -15.34 37.92
CA GLU A 206 3.98 -15.76 38.87
C GLU A 206 3.30 -17.09 38.46
N TYR A 207 3.01 -17.27 37.18
CA TYR A 207 2.24 -18.40 36.66
C TYR A 207 3.06 -19.36 35.79
N GLY A 208 4.32 -19.02 35.48
CA GLY A 208 5.16 -19.75 34.53
C GLY A 208 4.73 -19.60 33.07
N ARG A 209 3.64 -18.86 32.80
CA ARG A 209 3.04 -18.68 31.47
C ARG A 209 2.20 -17.40 31.42
N VAL A 210 1.96 -16.91 30.22
CA VAL A 210 0.95 -15.87 29.96
C VAL A 210 -0.43 -16.52 30.05
N PRO A 211 -1.36 -16.01 30.90
CA PRO A 211 -2.68 -16.61 31.04
C PRO A 211 -3.49 -16.59 29.75
N ASP A 212 -4.07 -17.74 29.39
CA ASP A 212 -4.85 -17.94 28.16
C ASP A 212 -6.02 -16.95 28.04
N ASP A 213 -6.79 -16.74 29.11
CA ASP A 213 -7.91 -15.77 29.13
C ASP A 213 -7.46 -14.33 28.90
N TRP A 214 -6.23 -14.00 29.30
CA TRP A 214 -5.69 -12.67 29.07
C TRP A 214 -5.23 -12.53 27.62
N LEU A 215 -4.50 -13.52 27.09
CA LEU A 215 -4.04 -13.54 25.71
C LEU A 215 -5.22 -13.55 24.72
N ALA A 216 -6.24 -14.38 24.98
CA ALA A 216 -7.50 -14.44 24.23
C ALA A 216 -8.16 -13.06 24.12
N ARG A 217 -8.23 -12.32 25.24
CA ARG A 217 -8.82 -10.97 25.26
C ARG A 217 -8.00 -9.96 24.47
N GLN A 218 -6.66 -10.04 24.50
CA GLN A 218 -5.82 -9.16 23.66
C GLN A 218 -6.04 -9.45 22.18
N ILE A 219 -5.99 -10.73 21.79
CA ILE A 219 -6.17 -11.13 20.40
C ILE A 219 -7.56 -10.77 19.88
N LYS A 220 -8.62 -11.03 20.66
CA LYS A 220 -10.01 -10.70 20.29
C LYS A 220 -10.23 -9.21 20.03
N ARG A 221 -9.52 -8.32 20.74
CA ARG A 221 -9.59 -6.86 20.51
C ARG A 221 -8.95 -6.45 19.20
N ILE A 222 -7.96 -7.20 18.74
CA ILE A 222 -7.15 -6.91 17.56
C ILE A 222 -7.74 -7.56 16.29
N ASP A 223 -8.43 -8.70 16.44
CA ASP A 223 -9.08 -9.45 15.37
C ASP A 223 -10.32 -8.74 14.81
N ARG A 224 -10.06 -7.62 14.12
CA ARG A 224 -11.03 -6.72 13.53
C ARG A 224 -10.51 -6.26 12.18
N THR A 225 -11.21 -6.62 11.12
CA THR A 225 -10.84 -6.30 9.74
C THR A 225 -11.46 -4.99 9.23
N ASP A 226 -12.23 -4.29 10.07
CA ASP A 226 -12.87 -3.02 9.74
C ASP A 226 -11.96 -1.81 10.03
N GLY A 227 -11.92 -0.82 9.15
CA GLY A 227 -11.19 0.43 9.38
C GLY A 227 -10.36 0.86 8.18
N ASP A 228 -9.61 1.94 8.35
CA ASP A 228 -8.70 2.44 7.34
C ASP A 228 -7.35 1.69 7.35
N ILE A 229 -6.52 2.01 6.37
CA ILE A 229 -5.19 1.41 6.19
C ILE A 229 -4.32 1.57 7.45
N ASP A 230 -4.41 2.72 8.13
CA ASP A 230 -3.62 2.98 9.34
C ASP A 230 -4.09 2.11 10.52
N ALA A 231 -5.41 2.01 10.76
CA ALA A 231 -5.97 1.15 11.78
C ALA A 231 -5.62 -0.33 11.55
N LEU A 232 -5.73 -0.81 10.31
CA LEU A 232 -5.37 -2.18 9.94
C LEU A 232 -3.87 -2.44 10.10
N SER A 233 -3.02 -1.51 9.67
CA SER A 233 -1.56 -1.58 9.85
C SER A 233 -1.17 -1.65 11.32
N LYS A 234 -1.76 -0.81 12.18
CA LYS A 234 -1.52 -0.83 13.64
C LYS A 234 -1.95 -2.14 14.30
N ARG A 235 -3.08 -2.72 13.88
CA ARG A 235 -3.53 -4.02 14.39
C ARG A 235 -2.64 -5.15 13.93
N LEU A 236 -2.19 -5.11 12.67
CA LEU A 236 -1.24 -6.08 12.11
C LEU A 236 0.11 -6.04 12.85
N ALA A 237 0.61 -4.85 13.14
CA ALA A 237 1.78 -4.67 14.00
C ALA A 237 1.56 -5.25 15.41
N TYR A 238 0.37 -5.04 15.99
CA TYR A 238 0.08 -5.53 17.34
C TYR A 238 -0.02 -7.07 17.40
N ILE A 239 -0.68 -7.72 16.44
CA ILE A 239 -0.77 -9.19 16.44
C ILE A 239 0.60 -9.86 16.28
N ARG A 240 1.58 -9.21 15.62
CA ARG A 240 2.95 -9.72 15.50
C ARG A 240 3.66 -9.87 16.84
N THR A 241 3.40 -8.96 17.79
CA THR A 241 3.90 -9.10 19.17
C THR A 241 3.36 -10.39 19.80
N TRP A 242 2.07 -10.67 19.66
CA TRP A 242 1.47 -11.89 20.23
C TRP A 242 1.88 -13.15 19.51
N THR A 243 2.06 -13.08 18.20
CA THR A 243 2.64 -14.17 17.40
C THR A 243 4.05 -14.46 17.92
N TYR A 244 4.89 -13.45 18.10
CA TYR A 244 6.23 -13.64 18.67
C TYR A 244 6.21 -14.31 20.05
N VAL A 245 5.31 -13.87 20.93
CA VAL A 245 5.10 -14.45 22.27
C VAL A 245 4.66 -15.92 22.18
N ALA A 246 3.70 -16.25 21.33
CA ALA A 246 3.22 -17.63 21.12
C ALA A 246 4.28 -18.56 20.52
N GLN A 247 5.28 -18.00 19.82
CA GLN A 247 6.41 -18.77 19.30
C GLN A 247 7.43 -19.13 20.40
N ARG A 248 7.46 -18.42 21.53
CA ARG A 248 8.38 -18.71 22.63
C ARG A 248 7.98 -19.98 23.37
N LYS A 249 8.95 -20.90 23.51
CA LYS A 249 8.74 -22.19 24.17
C LYS A 249 8.42 -21.98 25.65
N GLY A 250 7.34 -22.60 26.13
CA GLY A 250 6.92 -22.57 27.53
C GLY A 250 6.35 -21.23 28.02
N TRP A 251 6.01 -20.30 27.11
CA TRP A 251 5.45 -18.99 27.50
C TRP A 251 3.92 -18.96 27.47
N VAL A 252 3.30 -19.91 26.77
CA VAL A 252 1.85 -20.09 26.65
C VAL A 252 1.53 -21.55 26.98
N ASP A 253 0.28 -21.84 27.35
CA ASP A 253 -0.13 -23.20 27.76
C ASP A 253 -0.12 -24.16 26.56
N ASP A 254 -0.95 -23.90 25.55
CA ASP A 254 -0.98 -24.64 24.28
C ASP A 254 -0.28 -23.85 23.17
N GLU A 255 1.02 -24.12 22.98
CA GLU A 255 1.82 -23.49 21.93
C GLU A 255 1.25 -23.73 20.53
N SER A 256 0.69 -24.91 20.24
CA SER A 256 0.20 -25.23 18.89
C SER A 256 -1.07 -24.46 18.58
N HIS A 257 -1.99 -24.42 19.55
CA HIS A 257 -3.20 -23.62 19.47
C HIS A 257 -2.88 -22.14 19.29
N TRP A 258 -2.06 -21.55 20.16
CA TRP A 258 -1.80 -20.11 20.14
C TRP A 258 -1.00 -19.66 18.90
N ARG A 259 -0.07 -20.48 18.42
CA ARG A 259 0.63 -20.22 17.14
C ARG A 259 -0.34 -20.23 15.96
N GLY A 260 -1.28 -21.18 15.93
CA GLY A 260 -2.32 -21.24 14.89
C GLY A 260 -3.27 -20.05 14.97
N ALA A 261 -3.77 -19.73 16.17
CA ALA A 261 -4.73 -18.66 16.41
C ALA A 261 -4.16 -17.28 16.05
N THR A 262 -2.95 -16.95 16.50
CA THR A 262 -2.30 -15.67 16.22
C THR A 262 -1.97 -15.51 14.73
N ARG A 263 -1.46 -16.56 14.09
CA ARG A 263 -1.19 -16.57 12.64
C ARG A 263 -2.45 -16.37 11.80
N ALA A 264 -3.56 -17.02 12.17
CA ALA A 264 -4.82 -16.86 11.46
C ALA A 264 -5.36 -15.41 11.54
N VAL A 265 -5.15 -14.73 12.67
CA VAL A 265 -5.50 -13.30 12.83
C VAL A 265 -4.55 -12.43 12.00
N GLU A 266 -3.24 -12.71 12.00
CA GLU A 266 -2.26 -12.00 11.16
C GLU A 266 -2.63 -12.09 9.67
N ASP A 267 -2.97 -13.29 9.19
CA ASP A 267 -3.39 -13.52 7.81
C ASP A 267 -4.66 -12.73 7.45
N ARG A 268 -5.70 -12.77 8.31
CA ARG A 268 -6.94 -12.00 8.10
C ARG A 268 -6.70 -10.48 8.04
N LEU A 269 -5.89 -9.95 8.97
CA LEU A 269 -5.57 -8.52 9.02
C LEU A 269 -4.72 -8.10 7.81
N SER A 270 -3.78 -8.94 7.39
CA SER A 270 -2.96 -8.70 6.18
C SER A 270 -3.82 -8.67 4.91
N ASP A 271 -4.78 -9.58 4.79
CA ASP A 271 -5.70 -9.61 3.65
C ASP A 271 -6.65 -8.40 3.66
N ALA A 272 -7.17 -8.00 4.82
CA ALA A 272 -7.99 -6.80 4.96
C ALA A 272 -7.21 -5.52 4.62
N LEU A 273 -5.97 -5.40 5.12
CA LEU A 273 -5.07 -4.29 4.80
C LEU A 273 -4.80 -4.22 3.30
N HIS A 274 -4.58 -5.37 2.67
CA HIS A 274 -4.41 -5.46 1.22
C HIS A 274 -5.66 -4.99 0.47
N GLY A 275 -6.85 -5.50 0.82
CA GLY A 275 -8.11 -5.04 0.21
C GLY A 275 -8.30 -3.53 0.31
N ALA A 276 -8.02 -2.94 1.47
CA ALA A 276 -8.12 -1.50 1.70
C ALA A 276 -7.10 -0.70 0.86
N LEU A 277 -5.87 -1.21 0.69
CA LEU A 277 -4.87 -0.60 -0.18
C LEU A 277 -5.32 -0.62 -1.64
N THR A 278 -5.74 -1.78 -2.14
CA THR A 278 -6.21 -1.97 -3.51
C THR A 278 -7.38 -1.05 -3.83
N GLN A 279 -8.38 -0.98 -2.95
CA GLN A 279 -9.51 -0.05 -3.10
C GLN A 279 -9.05 1.40 -3.18
N ARG A 280 -8.14 1.83 -2.31
CA ARG A 280 -7.63 3.22 -2.33
C ARG A 280 -6.90 3.58 -3.63
N PHE A 281 -6.23 2.63 -4.28
CA PHE A 281 -5.58 2.87 -5.57
C PHE A 281 -6.61 3.00 -6.71
N VAL A 282 -7.66 2.16 -6.70
CA VAL A 282 -8.79 2.26 -7.65
C VAL A 282 -9.53 3.59 -7.46
N ASP A 283 -9.88 3.92 -6.23
CA ASP A 283 -10.61 5.15 -5.90
C ASP A 283 -9.80 6.40 -6.23
N ARG A 284 -8.47 6.40 -6.00
CA ARG A 284 -7.60 7.54 -6.35
C ARG A 284 -7.51 7.73 -7.87
N ARG A 285 -7.48 6.66 -8.67
CA ARG A 285 -7.54 6.76 -10.14
C ARG A 285 -8.83 7.42 -10.58
N THR A 286 -9.97 6.99 -10.03
CA THR A 286 -11.29 7.59 -10.27
C THR A 286 -11.33 9.06 -9.80
N SER A 287 -10.71 9.37 -8.65
CA SER A 287 -10.65 10.71 -8.09
C SER A 287 -9.78 11.67 -8.92
N VAL A 288 -8.65 11.19 -9.47
CA VAL A 288 -7.78 11.98 -10.34
C VAL A 288 -8.45 12.23 -11.69
N LEU A 289 -9.14 11.24 -12.25
CA LEU A 289 -10.04 11.41 -13.40
C LEU A 289 -11.10 12.48 -13.12
N LEU A 290 -11.78 12.41 -11.97
CA LEU A 290 -12.78 13.38 -11.53
C LEU A 290 -12.19 14.79 -11.28
N ARG A 291 -10.94 14.87 -10.84
CA ARG A 291 -10.23 16.14 -10.62
C ARG A 291 -9.81 16.79 -11.94
N ARG A 292 -9.34 16.01 -12.91
CA ARG A 292 -9.06 16.49 -14.28
C ARG A 292 -10.34 16.95 -14.98
N LEU A 293 -11.44 16.22 -14.79
CA LEU A 293 -12.80 16.63 -15.18
C LEU A 293 -13.20 18.00 -14.61
N LYS A 294 -12.92 18.26 -13.33
CA LYS A 294 -13.20 19.55 -12.69
C LYS A 294 -12.24 20.67 -13.11
N GLN A 295 -11.04 20.35 -13.62
CA GLN A 295 -10.01 21.33 -13.99
C GLN A 295 -10.14 21.88 -15.41
N LYS A 296 -11.24 21.61 -16.14
CA LYS A 296 -11.49 22.11 -17.51
C LYS A 296 -10.35 21.79 -18.51
N GLU A 297 -9.57 20.74 -18.28
CA GLU A 297 -8.83 20.12 -19.38
C GLU A 297 -9.86 19.45 -20.28
N SER A 298 -9.87 19.79 -21.57
CA SER A 298 -10.83 19.25 -22.53
C SER A 298 -10.57 17.76 -22.72
N LEU A 299 -11.33 16.92 -22.01
CA LEU A 299 -11.35 15.49 -22.26
C LEU A 299 -11.92 15.25 -23.65
N VAL A 300 -11.16 14.55 -24.48
CA VAL A 300 -11.58 14.19 -25.84
C VAL A 300 -12.44 12.94 -25.73
N ALA A 301 -13.72 13.06 -26.07
CA ALA A 301 -14.58 11.90 -26.28
C ALA A 301 -14.39 11.39 -27.70
N GLU A 302 -14.09 10.11 -27.84
CA GLU A 302 -14.04 9.42 -29.12
C GLU A 302 -15.38 8.74 -29.37
N VAL A 303 -15.90 8.88 -30.58
CA VAL A 303 -17.14 8.22 -31.03
C VAL A 303 -16.76 7.33 -32.20
N ASN A 304 -17.04 6.03 -32.11
CA ASN A 304 -16.78 5.10 -33.21
C ASN A 304 -17.92 5.11 -34.25
N ASP A 305 -17.69 4.45 -35.38
CA ASP A 305 -18.66 4.38 -36.50
C ASP A 305 -20.00 3.70 -36.12
N LYS A 306 -20.05 3.00 -34.98
CA LYS A 306 -21.26 2.37 -34.41
C LYS A 306 -21.99 3.26 -33.40
N GLY A 307 -21.54 4.52 -33.23
CA GLY A 307 -22.10 5.48 -32.29
C GLY A 307 -21.72 5.22 -30.83
N GLU A 308 -20.76 4.36 -30.55
CA GLU A 308 -20.30 4.09 -29.18
C GLU A 308 -19.35 5.20 -28.74
N VAL A 309 -19.61 5.75 -27.55
CA VAL A 309 -18.87 6.87 -26.98
C VAL A 309 -17.92 6.36 -25.91
N THR A 310 -16.64 6.60 -26.13
CA THR A 310 -15.57 6.30 -25.19
C THR A 310 -14.87 7.57 -24.74
N VAL A 311 -14.61 7.71 -23.44
CA VAL A 311 -13.82 8.82 -22.89
C VAL A 311 -12.56 8.20 -22.27
N GLU A 312 -11.38 8.60 -22.75
CA GLU A 312 -10.08 8.05 -22.28
C GLU A 312 -10.03 6.50 -22.33
N GLY A 313 -10.64 5.91 -23.38
CA GLY A 313 -10.69 4.46 -23.59
C GLY A 313 -11.73 3.70 -22.75
N GLN A 314 -12.56 4.39 -21.95
CA GLN A 314 -13.65 3.78 -21.19
C GLN A 314 -15.01 4.03 -21.87
N PHE A 315 -15.78 2.96 -22.09
CA PHE A 315 -17.12 3.03 -22.68
C PHE A 315 -18.12 3.71 -21.72
N VAL A 316 -18.78 4.77 -22.20
CA VAL A 316 -19.72 5.57 -21.39
C VAL A 316 -21.17 5.42 -21.85
N GLY A 317 -21.37 5.09 -23.13
CA GLY A 317 -22.72 4.90 -23.68
C GLY A 317 -22.74 4.94 -25.20
N ARG A 318 -23.93 5.12 -25.77
CA ARG A 318 -24.17 5.18 -27.22
C ARG A 318 -24.89 6.46 -27.62
N LEU A 319 -24.50 7.00 -28.76
CA LEU A 319 -25.07 8.17 -29.40
C LEU A 319 -26.06 7.74 -30.49
N GLU A 320 -27.35 7.91 -30.23
CA GLU A 320 -28.45 7.63 -31.17
C GLU A 320 -28.97 8.96 -31.73
N GLY A 321 -28.72 9.27 -33.01
CA GLY A 321 -29.04 10.58 -33.59
C GLY A 321 -28.37 11.72 -32.84
N PHE A 322 -29.15 12.67 -32.31
CA PHE A 322 -28.63 13.77 -31.47
C PHE A 322 -28.71 13.47 -29.96
N ARG A 323 -29.03 12.23 -29.57
CA ARG A 323 -29.26 11.86 -28.18
C ARG A 323 -28.21 10.90 -27.66
N PHE A 324 -27.57 11.29 -26.55
CA PHE A 324 -26.69 10.41 -25.81
C PHE A 324 -27.50 9.54 -24.84
N ARG A 325 -27.36 8.22 -24.96
CA ARG A 325 -27.89 7.23 -24.02
C ARG A 325 -26.73 6.58 -23.28
N GLN A 326 -26.71 6.77 -21.97
CA GLN A 326 -25.74 6.16 -21.07
C GLN A 326 -26.14 4.72 -20.80
N ASP A 327 -25.18 3.80 -20.86
CA ASP A 327 -25.41 2.41 -20.50
C ASP A 327 -25.31 2.22 -18.97
N ALA A 328 -26.10 1.30 -18.41
CA ALA A 328 -26.28 1.19 -16.97
C ALA A 328 -25.01 0.62 -16.29
N SER A 329 -24.17 1.49 -15.71
CA SER A 329 -23.10 1.06 -14.80
C SER A 329 -22.85 2.04 -13.64
N ALA A 330 -22.75 1.44 -12.43
CA ALA A 330 -22.33 1.91 -11.10
C ALA A 330 -22.87 3.25 -10.53
N SER A 331 -22.83 3.33 -9.18
CA SER A 331 -23.29 4.39 -8.25
C SER A 331 -24.02 5.62 -8.83
N PRO A 332 -25.23 5.99 -8.34
CA PRO A 332 -26.04 7.10 -8.87
C PRO A 332 -25.29 8.44 -9.02
N ASP A 333 -24.34 8.73 -8.14
CA ASP A 333 -23.55 9.98 -8.15
C ASP A 333 -22.43 9.96 -9.21
N GLU A 334 -21.85 8.79 -9.50
CA GLU A 334 -20.86 8.61 -10.56
C GLU A 334 -21.52 8.74 -11.93
N ALA A 335 -22.69 8.12 -12.10
CA ALA A 335 -23.46 8.15 -13.34
C ALA A 335 -23.84 9.57 -13.76
N LYS A 336 -24.26 10.43 -12.82
CA LYS A 336 -24.61 11.83 -13.07
C LYS A 336 -23.40 12.64 -13.54
N THR A 337 -22.26 12.42 -12.91
CA THR A 337 -21.02 13.16 -13.20
C THR A 337 -20.44 12.78 -14.55
N LEU A 338 -20.40 11.47 -14.85
CA LEU A 338 -19.98 10.94 -16.16
C LEU A 338 -20.88 11.42 -17.30
N ARG A 339 -22.20 11.54 -17.07
CA ARG A 339 -23.13 12.09 -18.05
C ARG A 339 -22.81 13.54 -18.38
N GLN A 340 -22.56 14.38 -17.38
CA GLN A 340 -22.27 15.79 -17.58
C GLN A 340 -20.95 15.99 -18.35
N ALA A 341 -19.95 15.16 -18.05
CA ALA A 341 -18.68 15.11 -18.77
C ALA A 341 -18.86 14.71 -20.24
N ALA A 342 -19.56 13.60 -20.50
CA ALA A 342 -19.79 13.10 -21.84
C ALA A 342 -20.51 14.13 -22.71
N VAL A 343 -21.54 14.80 -22.20
CA VAL A 343 -22.27 15.84 -22.94
C VAL A 343 -21.38 17.03 -23.30
N GLN A 344 -20.49 17.46 -22.39
CA GLN A 344 -19.54 18.54 -22.70
C GLN A 344 -18.50 18.12 -23.75
N SER A 345 -17.95 16.92 -23.63
CA SER A 345 -16.95 16.40 -24.57
C SER A 345 -17.54 16.04 -25.94
N LEU A 346 -18.85 15.76 -26.02
CA LEU A 346 -19.57 15.50 -27.27
C LEU A 346 -19.96 16.78 -28.03
N ALA A 347 -19.77 17.98 -27.47
CA ALA A 347 -20.16 19.23 -28.13
C ALA A 347 -19.55 19.40 -29.55
N PRO A 348 -18.24 19.13 -29.79
CA PRO A 348 -17.68 19.19 -31.14
C PRO A 348 -18.30 18.18 -32.11
N GLN A 349 -18.64 16.98 -31.61
CA GLN A 349 -19.30 15.93 -32.41
C GLN A 349 -20.75 16.31 -32.75
N PHE A 350 -21.47 16.94 -31.83
CA PHE A 350 -22.78 17.50 -32.10
C PHE A 350 -22.71 18.61 -33.15
N HIS A 351 -21.73 19.52 -33.07
CA HIS A 351 -21.52 20.52 -34.11
C HIS A 351 -21.29 19.89 -35.49
N LEU A 352 -20.39 18.91 -35.58
CA LEU A 352 -20.10 18.23 -36.84
C LEU A 352 -21.31 17.47 -37.40
N ARG A 353 -22.12 16.84 -36.53
CA ARG A 353 -23.39 16.21 -36.94
C ARG A 353 -24.45 17.23 -37.34
N SER A 354 -24.57 18.36 -36.65
CA SER A 354 -25.49 19.44 -37.01
C SER A 354 -25.13 20.06 -38.35
N ASP A 355 -23.83 20.28 -38.62
CA ASP A 355 -23.35 20.78 -39.90
C ASP A 355 -23.63 19.78 -41.02
N ARG A 356 -23.44 18.47 -40.78
CA ARG A 356 -23.83 17.43 -41.74
C ARG A 356 -25.33 17.46 -42.00
N PHE A 357 -26.15 17.41 -40.95
CA PHE A 357 -27.60 17.42 -41.07
C PHE A 357 -28.13 18.65 -41.81
N TYR A 358 -27.55 19.82 -41.55
CA TYR A 358 -27.93 21.07 -42.24
C TYR A 358 -27.60 21.05 -43.74
N ASN A 359 -26.50 20.40 -44.11
CA ASN A 359 -26.06 20.29 -45.51
C ASN A 359 -26.56 19.01 -46.20
N SER A 360 -27.35 18.17 -45.51
CA SER A 360 -27.90 16.95 -46.08
C SER A 360 -28.95 17.26 -47.17
N PRO A 361 -28.97 16.50 -48.27
CA PRO A 361 -30.03 16.63 -49.27
C PRO A 361 -31.40 16.25 -48.69
N ASP A 362 -32.47 16.87 -49.20
CA ASP A 362 -33.85 16.57 -48.80
C ASP A 362 -34.21 15.08 -48.95
N THR A 363 -33.52 14.35 -49.84
CA THR A 363 -33.72 12.91 -50.04
C THR A 363 -33.27 12.04 -48.87
N GLU A 364 -32.48 12.58 -47.93
CA GLU A 364 -32.07 11.88 -46.71
C GLU A 364 -33.01 12.14 -45.53
N MET A 365 -33.98 13.03 -45.70
CA MET A 365 -34.95 13.38 -44.65
C MET A 365 -36.27 12.67 -44.92
N ASP A 366 -36.75 11.87 -43.97
CA ASP A 366 -37.99 11.13 -44.11
C ASP A 366 -38.91 11.33 -42.90
N LEU A 367 -40.21 11.16 -43.13
CA LEU A 367 -41.29 11.33 -42.16
C LEU A 367 -42.06 10.03 -42.05
N THR A 368 -42.04 9.41 -40.87
CA THR A 368 -42.83 8.20 -40.63
C THR A 368 -44.31 8.55 -40.49
N GLU A 369 -45.21 7.60 -40.78
CA GLU A 369 -46.66 7.77 -40.63
C GLU A 369 -47.10 8.16 -39.21
N GLN A 370 -46.26 7.89 -38.21
CA GLN A 370 -46.48 8.27 -36.81
C GLN A 370 -45.94 9.66 -36.46
N GLY A 371 -45.42 10.41 -37.45
CA GLY A 371 -44.83 11.73 -37.30
C GLY A 371 -43.37 11.73 -36.86
N GLY A 372 -42.63 10.62 -36.96
CA GLY A 372 -41.20 10.59 -36.63
C GLY A 372 -40.35 11.25 -37.71
N LEU A 373 -39.40 12.11 -37.32
CA LEU A 373 -38.42 12.73 -38.20
C LEU A 373 -37.17 11.83 -38.27
N MET A 374 -36.82 11.40 -39.47
CA MET A 374 -35.69 10.52 -39.75
C MET A 374 -34.64 11.24 -40.59
N TRP A 375 -33.36 11.02 -40.28
CA TRP A 375 -32.23 11.39 -41.11
C TRP A 375 -31.45 10.11 -41.46
N GLY A 376 -31.58 9.66 -42.71
CA GLY A 376 -31.13 8.32 -43.13
C GLY A 376 -31.84 7.21 -42.33
N ASP A 377 -31.08 6.43 -41.58
CA ASP A 377 -31.59 5.37 -40.70
C ASP A 377 -31.81 5.82 -39.24
N GLN A 378 -31.53 7.10 -38.92
CA GLN A 378 -31.54 7.61 -37.54
C GLN A 378 -32.77 8.44 -37.24
N ALA A 379 -33.46 8.12 -36.13
CA ALA A 379 -34.54 8.94 -35.61
C ALA A 379 -33.96 10.18 -34.90
N ILE A 380 -34.33 11.38 -35.39
CA ILE A 380 -33.82 12.65 -34.89
C ILE A 380 -34.87 13.49 -34.15
N GLY A 381 -36.15 13.10 -34.23
CA GLY A 381 -37.22 13.77 -33.51
C GLY A 381 -38.61 13.28 -33.91
N LYS A 382 -39.63 14.03 -33.52
CA LYS A 382 -41.03 13.78 -33.85
C LYS A 382 -41.77 15.09 -34.09
N LEU A 383 -42.60 15.16 -35.12
CA LEU A 383 -43.59 16.21 -35.31
C LEU A 383 -44.73 16.03 -34.31
N VAL A 384 -45.01 17.09 -33.57
CA VAL A 384 -46.14 17.22 -32.67
C VAL A 384 -47.10 18.29 -33.16
N ALA A 385 -48.37 18.18 -32.76
CA ALA A 385 -49.40 19.12 -33.13
C ALA A 385 -49.02 20.54 -32.66
N GLY A 386 -48.94 21.48 -33.60
CA GLY A 386 -48.75 22.89 -33.30
C GLY A 386 -50.08 23.62 -33.11
N SER A 387 -50.01 24.94 -33.04
CA SER A 387 -51.19 25.80 -32.89
C SER A 387 -52.11 25.81 -34.13
N ASP A 388 -51.62 25.33 -35.26
CA ASP A 388 -52.31 25.29 -36.56
C ASP A 388 -51.92 23.97 -37.27
N PRO A 389 -52.86 23.28 -37.94
CA PRO A 389 -52.55 22.11 -38.78
C PRO A 389 -51.43 22.30 -39.80
N LEU A 390 -51.21 23.52 -40.30
CA LEU A 390 -50.13 23.85 -41.24
C LEU A 390 -48.82 24.30 -40.57
N LYS A 391 -48.77 24.31 -39.23
CA LYS A 391 -47.59 24.71 -38.44
C LYS A 391 -47.27 23.67 -37.37
N PRO A 392 -46.90 22.43 -37.75
CA PRO A 392 -46.47 21.43 -36.78
C PRO A 392 -45.18 21.88 -36.08
N VAL A 393 -44.99 21.44 -34.84
CA VAL A 393 -43.78 21.73 -34.06
C VAL A 393 -42.92 20.48 -34.04
N ALA A 394 -41.61 20.61 -34.19
CA ALA A 394 -40.68 19.50 -34.03
C ALA A 394 -40.24 19.37 -32.56
N HIS A 395 -40.29 18.15 -32.03
CA HIS A 395 -39.78 17.80 -30.71
C HIS A 395 -38.63 16.81 -30.88
N ALA A 396 -37.46 17.12 -30.29
CA ALA A 396 -36.28 16.26 -30.30
C ALA A 396 -36.37 15.11 -29.28
#